data_AF-A0A0L0UIY4-F1
#
_entry.id   AF-A0A0L0UIY4-F1
#
_cell.length_a   1.000
_cell.length_b   1.000
_cell.length_c   1.000
_cell.angle_alpha   90.00
_cell.angle_beta   90.00
_cell.angle_gamma   90.00
#
_symmetry.space_group_name_H-M   'P 1'
#
loop_
_entity.id
_entity.type
_entity.pdbx_description
1 polymer ?
#
loop_
_entity_poly.entity_id
_entity_poly.type
_entity_poly.pdbx_seq_one_letter_code
_entity_poly.pdbx_strand_id
1 'polypeptide(L)'
;MGDTFSQPFDLLLGRKTYDIFAAHWPRIETGPNAEGFEQINAEIANTFNRATKYVATHHGETLTWENSQWLSQNVAARLREIKAGQGPALVVQGSTELIQLLLSEDLVDELRLLTYPLVLGDGK
;
A
#
# COMPACT_ATOMS: atom_id res chain seq x y z
N MET A 1 -10.83 -7.63 9.26
CA MET A 1 -10.30 -7.56 7.88
C MET A 1 -10.03 -8.99 7.46
N GLY A 2 -10.64 -9.49 6.38
CA GLY A 2 -10.48 -10.89 5.94
C GLY A 2 -9.03 -11.23 5.55
N ASP A 3 -8.82 -12.44 5.04
CA ASP A 3 -7.53 -13.08 4.72
C ASP A 3 -6.56 -12.28 3.81
N THR A 4 -6.87 -11.05 3.43
CA THR A 4 -6.02 -10.16 2.60
C THR A 4 -4.62 -9.97 3.17
N PHE A 5 -4.48 -10.02 4.50
CA PHE A 5 -3.21 -9.80 5.19
C PHE A 5 -2.63 -11.06 5.84
N SER A 6 -3.22 -12.24 5.61
CA SER A 6 -2.73 -13.51 6.17
C SER A 6 -1.58 -14.11 5.36
N GLN A 7 -1.43 -13.71 4.10
CA GLN A 7 -0.34 -14.08 3.21
C GLN A 7 0.68 -12.93 3.12
N PRO A 8 1.97 -13.21 2.85
CA PRO A 8 2.94 -12.17 2.52
C PRO A 8 2.47 -11.32 1.35
N PHE A 9 2.58 -10.00 1.48
CA PHE A 9 2.24 -9.03 0.44
C PHE A 9 3.26 -7.90 0.40
N ASP A 10 3.35 -7.26 -0.75
CA ASP A 10 4.01 -5.97 -0.93
C ASP A 10 2.96 -4.87 -1.14
N LEU A 11 3.32 -3.64 -0.77
CA LEU A 11 2.45 -2.48 -0.89
C LEU A 11 2.67 -1.80 -2.24
N LEU A 12 1.58 -1.53 -2.94
CA LEU A 12 1.56 -0.69 -4.14
C LEU A 12 0.82 0.62 -3.81
N LEU A 13 1.57 1.73 -3.77
CA LEU A 13 1.09 2.99 -3.21
C LEU A 13 1.25 4.16 -4.20
N GLY A 14 0.24 5.02 -4.24
CA GLY A 14 0.39 6.36 -4.80
C GLY A 14 1.13 7.29 -3.82
N ARG A 15 1.76 8.36 -4.33
CA ARG A 15 2.55 9.32 -3.53
C ARG A 15 1.86 9.78 -2.24
N LYS A 16 0.61 10.24 -2.34
CA LYS A 16 -0.11 10.79 -1.19
C LYS A 16 -0.34 9.75 -0.08
N THR A 17 -0.73 8.53 -0.43
CA THR A 17 -0.89 7.46 0.58
C THR A 17 0.47 7.13 1.19
N TYR A 18 1.51 7.02 0.36
CA TYR A 18 2.86 6.78 0.83
C TYR A 18 3.30 7.81 1.89
N ASP A 19 3.08 9.10 1.65
CA ASP A 19 3.44 10.17 2.60
C ASP A 19 2.74 10.00 3.96
N ILE A 20 1.44 9.72 3.93
CA ILE A 20 0.64 9.49 5.14
C ILE A 20 1.18 8.27 5.90
N PHE A 21 1.45 7.19 5.19
CA PHE A 21 1.89 5.92 5.78
C PHE A 21 3.32 6.02 6.33
N ALA A 22 4.24 6.61 5.58
CA ALA A 22 5.62 6.83 5.97
C ALA A 22 5.74 7.76 7.20
N ALA A 23 4.80 8.69 7.39
CA ALA A 23 4.75 9.55 8.57
C ALA A 23 4.21 8.86 9.82
N HIS A 24 3.51 7.72 9.68
CA HIS A 24 2.76 7.07 10.75
C HIS A 24 3.35 5.70 11.14
N TRP A 25 3.34 4.72 10.23
CA TRP A 25 3.64 3.32 10.54
C TRP A 25 5.06 3.05 11.07
N PRO A 26 6.11 3.76 10.65
CA PRO A 26 7.44 3.61 11.24
C PRO A 26 7.54 4.03 12.71
N ARG A 27 6.59 4.83 13.19
CA ARG A 27 6.60 5.42 14.54
C ARG A 27 5.77 4.63 15.54
N ILE A 28 5.03 3.63 15.09
CA ILE A 28 4.23 2.78 15.97
C ILE A 28 5.16 1.82 16.72
N GLU A 29 5.21 1.95 18.04
CA GLU A 29 5.89 0.99 18.90
C GLU A 29 5.08 -0.31 18.97
N THR A 30 5.73 -1.43 18.65
CA THR A 30 5.06 -2.73 18.52
C THR A 30 5.29 -3.66 19.71
N GLY A 31 6.07 -3.21 20.70
CA GLY A 31 6.32 -3.96 21.93
C GLY A 31 5.09 -3.99 22.85
N PRO A 32 4.80 -5.11 23.54
CA PRO A 32 3.61 -5.25 24.37
C PRO A 32 3.60 -4.32 25.61
N ASN A 33 4.74 -3.72 25.94
CA ASN A 33 4.90 -2.78 27.05
C ASN A 33 4.90 -1.31 26.61
N ALA A 34 4.67 -1.03 25.31
CA ALA A 34 4.63 0.33 24.80
C ALA A 34 3.44 1.11 25.36
N GLU A 35 3.63 2.39 25.62
CA GLU A 35 2.54 3.28 26.03
C GLU A 35 1.56 3.46 24.86
N GLY A 36 0.25 3.25 25.10
CA GLY A 36 -0.75 3.29 24.03
C GLY A 36 -0.73 2.08 23.09
N PHE A 37 -0.19 0.93 23.54
CA PHE A 37 -0.18 -0.30 22.76
C PHE A 37 -1.59 -0.73 22.34
N GLU A 38 -1.79 -0.85 21.03
CA GLU A 38 -2.95 -1.50 20.42
C GLU A 38 -2.46 -2.65 19.54
N GLN A 39 -2.85 -3.88 19.88
CA GLN A 39 -2.38 -5.09 19.20
C GLN A 39 -2.57 -5.01 17.67
N ILE A 40 -3.73 -4.53 17.21
CA ILE A 40 -4.03 -4.43 15.79
C ILE A 40 -3.08 -3.45 15.07
N ASN A 41 -2.74 -2.31 15.68
CA ASN A 41 -1.83 -1.35 15.09
C ASN A 41 -0.40 -1.89 15.09
N ALA A 42 0.01 -2.60 16.14
CA ALA A 42 1.32 -3.24 16.21
C ALA A 42 1.50 -4.30 15.11
N GLU A 43 0.48 -5.13 14.88
CA GLU A 43 0.47 -6.14 13.81
C GLU A 43 0.54 -5.51 12.41
N ILE A 44 -0.24 -4.45 12.16
CA ILE A 44 -0.21 -3.72 10.90
C ILE A 44 1.16 -3.05 10.71
N ALA A 45 1.68 -2.35 11.71
CA ALA A 45 2.98 -1.68 11.65
C ALA A 45 4.11 -2.67 11.33
N ASN A 46 4.17 -3.81 12.05
CA ASN A 46 5.15 -4.86 11.79
C ASN A 46 5.06 -5.39 10.35
N THR A 47 3.85 -5.55 9.84
CA THR A 47 3.63 -6.09 8.49
C THR A 47 4.00 -5.07 7.41
N PHE A 48 3.55 -3.82 7.56
CA PHE A 48 3.82 -2.75 6.61
C PHE A 48 5.30 -2.37 6.59
N ASN A 49 5.97 -2.33 7.75
CA ASN A 49 7.40 -2.02 7.83
C ASN A 49 8.26 -3.10 7.16
N ARG A 50 7.85 -4.38 7.22
CA ARG A 50 8.53 -5.51 6.54
C ARG A 50 8.29 -5.56 5.03
N ALA A 51 7.08 -5.21 4.57
CA ALA A 51 6.72 -5.26 3.15
C ALA A 51 7.61 -4.35 2.28
N THR A 52 7.81 -4.71 1.01
CA THR A 52 8.33 -3.79 -0.01
C THR A 52 7.24 -2.78 -0.35
N LYS A 53 7.59 -1.51 -0.54
CA LYS A 53 6.66 -0.45 -0.96
C LYS A 53 7.02 -0.01 -2.37
N TYR A 54 6.24 -0.43 -3.36
CA TYR A 54 6.32 0.08 -4.71
C TYR A 54 5.52 1.37 -4.83
N VAL A 55 6.20 2.48 -5.12
CA VAL A 55 5.60 3.82 -5.07
C VAL A 55 5.48 4.40 -6.48
N ALA A 56 4.24 4.67 -6.88
CA ALA A 56 3.91 5.45 -8.07
C ALA A 56 4.01 6.95 -7.74
N THR A 57 5.08 7.57 -8.24
CA THR A 57 5.40 9.00 -8.05
C THR A 57 6.22 9.50 -9.24
N HIS A 58 6.21 10.81 -9.50
CA HIS A 58 7.06 11.42 -10.52
C HIS A 58 8.52 11.60 -10.07
N HIS A 59 8.76 11.64 -8.75
CA HIS A 59 10.08 11.85 -8.14
C HIS A 59 10.39 10.74 -7.11
N GLY A 60 11.28 9.82 -7.47
CA GLY A 60 11.65 8.66 -6.65
C GLY A 60 12.66 8.95 -5.52
N GLU A 61 13.41 10.05 -5.62
CA GLU A 61 14.53 10.36 -4.71
C GLU A 61 14.11 10.75 -3.28
N THR A 62 12.81 10.83 -3.01
CA THR A 62 12.24 11.34 -1.74
C THR A 62 11.55 10.26 -0.90
N LEU A 63 11.85 8.99 -1.17
CA LEU A 63 11.29 7.86 -0.42
C LEU A 63 12.16 7.57 0.79
N THR A 64 11.66 7.90 1.99
CA THR A 64 12.42 7.80 3.26
C THR A 64 12.04 6.58 4.10
N TRP A 65 10.88 5.97 3.84
CA TRP A 65 10.47 4.75 4.54
C TRP A 65 11.27 3.54 4.03
N GLU A 66 11.77 2.73 4.95
CA GLU A 66 12.51 1.51 4.64
C GLU A 66 11.75 0.56 3.68
N ASN A 67 12.50 -0.14 2.82
CA ASN A 67 12.00 -1.04 1.78
C ASN A 67 11.13 -0.35 0.70
N SER A 68 11.31 0.95 0.49
CA SER A 68 10.61 1.68 -0.57
C SER A 68 11.36 1.65 -1.89
N GLN A 69 10.62 1.41 -2.98
CA GLN A 69 11.12 1.40 -4.35
C GLN A 69 10.23 2.31 -5.21
N TRP A 70 10.87 3.18 -5.98
CA TRP A 70 10.17 3.92 -7.02
C TRP A 70 9.88 3.00 -8.21
N LEU A 71 8.63 2.98 -8.71
CA LEU A 71 8.24 2.11 -9.82
C LEU A 71 8.93 2.51 -11.13
N SER A 72 8.79 3.76 -11.55
CA SER A 72 9.45 4.44 -12.68
C SER A 72 8.54 5.58 -13.17
N GLN A 73 8.94 6.24 -14.26
CA GLN A 73 8.05 7.14 -15.02
C GLN A 73 6.93 6.37 -15.76
N ASN A 74 7.15 5.11 -16.16
CA ASN A 74 6.12 4.26 -16.79
C ASN A 74 5.65 3.18 -15.82
N VAL A 75 4.70 3.56 -14.97
CA VAL A 75 4.15 2.72 -13.90
C VAL A 75 3.57 1.41 -14.46
N ALA A 76 2.79 1.47 -15.55
CA ALA A 76 2.12 0.29 -16.10
C ALA A 76 3.12 -0.74 -16.64
N ALA A 77 4.15 -0.31 -17.38
CA ALA A 77 5.18 -1.21 -17.87
C ALA A 77 5.93 -1.89 -16.71
N ARG A 78 6.34 -1.11 -15.70
CA ARG A 78 7.03 -1.67 -14.54
C ARG A 78 6.18 -2.69 -13.78
N LEU A 79 4.88 -2.41 -13.61
CA LEU A 79 3.99 -3.32 -12.91
C LEU A 79 3.80 -4.64 -13.66
N ARG A 80 3.77 -4.62 -14.99
CA ARG A 80 3.75 -5.85 -15.80
C ARG A 80 4.99 -6.71 -15.57
N GLU A 81 6.17 -6.09 -15.48
CA GLU A 81 7.41 -6.80 -15.15
C GLU A 81 7.38 -7.41 -13.75
N ILE A 82 6.95 -6.64 -12.74
CA ILE A 82 6.84 -7.12 -11.36
C ILE A 82 5.86 -8.29 -11.27
N LYS A 83 4.69 -8.14 -11.91
CA LYS A 83 3.62 -9.14 -11.94
C LYS A 83 4.00 -10.43 -12.69
N ALA A 84 4.95 -10.35 -13.62
CA ALA A 84 5.52 -11.53 -14.29
C ALA A 84 6.53 -12.30 -13.41
N GLY A 85 6.98 -11.71 -12.30
CA GLY A 85 7.89 -12.33 -11.34
C GLY A 85 7.19 -13.29 -10.36
N GLN A 86 7.99 -13.91 -9.47
CA GLN A 86 7.51 -14.80 -8.40
C GLN A 86 7.32 -14.07 -7.05
N GLY A 87 7.05 -12.77 -7.10
CA GLY A 87 6.88 -11.95 -5.91
C GLY A 87 5.57 -12.24 -5.14
N PRO A 88 5.43 -11.72 -3.92
CA PRO A 88 4.18 -11.79 -3.18
C PRO A 88 3.09 -10.94 -3.87
N ALA A 89 1.84 -11.10 -3.42
CA ALA A 89 0.73 -10.30 -3.94
C ALA A 89 0.96 -8.80 -3.71
N LEU A 90 0.57 -7.97 -4.68
CA LEU A 90 0.59 -6.52 -4.54
C LEU A 90 -0.74 -6.04 -3.96
N VAL A 91 -0.71 -5.48 -2.76
CA VAL A 91 -1.87 -4.90 -2.10
C VAL A 91 -1.89 -3.39 -2.31
N VAL A 92 -2.98 -2.89 -2.87
CA VAL A 92 -3.20 -1.46 -3.13
C VAL A 92 -4.01 -0.85 -1.98
N GLN A 93 -3.44 0.15 -1.32
CA GLN A 93 -4.13 0.97 -0.31
C GLN A 93 -4.26 2.41 -0.84
N GLY A 94 -5.07 2.58 -1.88
CA GLY A 94 -5.10 3.83 -2.65
C GLY A 94 -3.82 4.05 -3.48
N SER A 95 -3.65 5.17 -4.18
CA SER A 95 -4.55 6.33 -4.29
C SER A 95 -5.60 6.16 -5.39
N THR A 96 -6.60 7.04 -5.43
CA THR A 96 -7.64 7.07 -6.47
C THR A 96 -7.05 7.10 -7.88
N GLU A 97 -6.04 7.95 -8.12
CA GLU A 97 -5.36 8.03 -9.43
C GLU A 97 -4.67 6.72 -9.81
N LEU A 98 -3.98 6.09 -8.85
CA LEU A 98 -3.33 4.80 -9.07
C LEU A 98 -4.36 3.70 -9.38
N ILE A 99 -5.47 3.66 -8.65
CA ILE A 99 -6.55 2.68 -8.90
C ILE A 99 -7.14 2.88 -10.29
N GLN A 100 -7.40 4.12 -10.71
CA GLN A 100 -7.89 4.42 -12.06
C GLN A 100 -6.93 3.94 -13.14
N LEU A 101 -5.62 4.18 -12.98
CA LEU A 101 -4.58 3.69 -13.89
C LEU A 101 -4.58 2.15 -13.96
N LEU A 102 -4.62 1.47 -12.81
CA LEU A 102 -4.62 0.01 -12.76
C LEU A 102 -5.82 -0.60 -13.47
N LEU A 103 -7.00 0.01 -13.31
CA LEU A 103 -8.23 -0.41 -13.98
C LEU A 103 -8.17 -0.16 -15.49
N SER A 104 -7.66 1.00 -15.93
CA SER A 104 -7.55 1.31 -17.37
C SER A 104 -6.53 0.43 -18.10
N GLU A 105 -5.51 -0.04 -17.39
CA GLU A 105 -4.41 -0.86 -17.93
C GLU A 105 -4.64 -2.37 -17.77
N ASP A 106 -5.80 -2.79 -17.24
CA ASP A 106 -6.17 -4.19 -16.94
C ASP A 106 -5.16 -4.89 -16.02
N LEU A 107 -4.72 -4.20 -14.98
CA LEU A 107 -3.70 -4.66 -14.03
C LEU A 107 -4.28 -5.16 -12.70
N VAL A 108 -5.59 -5.21 -12.55
CA VAL A 108 -6.27 -5.63 -11.30
C VAL A 108 -6.77 -7.06 -11.43
N ASP A 109 -6.26 -7.95 -10.57
CA ASP A 109 -6.72 -9.35 -10.51
C ASP A 109 -7.94 -9.54 -9.60
N GLU A 110 -8.00 -8.80 -8.49
CA GLU A 110 -9.04 -8.93 -7.47
C GLU A 110 -9.43 -7.57 -6.89
N LEU A 111 -10.73 -7.31 -6.76
CA LEU A 111 -11.29 -6.13 -6.08
C LEU A 111 -12.02 -6.55 -4.80
N ARG A 112 -11.46 -6.19 -3.65
CA ARG A 112 -12.10 -6.38 -2.34
C ARG A 112 -12.79 -5.10 -1.90
N LEU A 113 -14.11 -5.06 -1.98
CA LEU A 113 -14.91 -3.88 -1.67
C LEU A 113 -15.41 -3.90 -0.22
N LEU A 114 -14.94 -2.96 0.60
CA LEU A 114 -15.48 -2.71 1.93
C LEU A 114 -16.66 -1.74 1.80
N THR A 115 -17.89 -2.26 1.90
CA THR A 115 -19.11 -1.47 1.79
C THR A 115 -19.62 -1.12 3.20
N TYR A 116 -19.89 0.16 3.43
CA TYR A 116 -20.45 0.67 4.69
C TYR A 116 -21.87 1.16 4.45
N PRO A 117 -22.82 0.97 5.40
CA PRO A 117 -24.20 1.43 5.26
C PRO A 117 -24.32 2.94 5.52
N LEU A 118 -23.64 3.75 4.69
CA LEU A 118 -23.56 5.19 4.78
C LEU A 118 -23.59 5.80 3.36
N VAL A 119 -24.36 6.88 3.19
CA VAL A 119 -24.33 7.69 1.96
C VAL A 119 -23.59 9.00 2.27
N LEU A 120 -22.43 9.20 1.64
CA LEU A 120 -21.60 10.39 1.85
C LEU A 120 -22.02 11.61 0.99
N GLY A 121 -22.78 11.39 -0.09
CA GLY A 121 -23.07 12.41 -1.09
C GLY A 121 -21.99 12.45 -2.16
N ASP A 122 -21.34 13.59 -2.33
CA ASP A 122 -20.34 13.82 -3.38
C ASP A 122 -18.92 13.40 -2.96
N GLY A 123 -18.20 12.79 -3.91
CA GLY A 123 -16.78 12.48 -3.80
C GLY A 123 -15.90 13.46 -4.57
N LYS A 124 -14.59 13.21 -4.55
CA LYS A 124 -13.64 13.86 -5.45
C LYS A 124 -13.64 13.22 -6.82
#